data_AF-A0A496XUK6-F1
#
_entry.id   AF-A0A496XUK6-F1
#
_cell.length_a   1.000
_cell.length_b   1.000
_cell.length_c   1.000
_cell.angle_alpha   90.00
_cell.angle_beta   90.00
_cell.angle_gamma   90.00
#
_symmetry.space_group_name_H-M   'P 1'
#
loop_
_entity.id
_entity.type
_entity.pdbx_description
1 polymer ?
#
loop_
_entity_poly.entity_id
_entity_poly.type
_entity_poly.pdbx_seq_one_letter_code
_entity_poly.pdbx_strand_id
1 'polypeptide(L)'
;MRSIKAGMIFLFCLYAVIGEGNDQKKQVEGALNYLSELIAQKYQLSTTGYQVAMVKNTRRLTPKRAQEYTAKAKELFKTETLKNLGLLQSKYINCVPESGFLSSPHEMNEGQLTSCLGRVREKNFANCDMQALEVAIHIYALGFKNISVISNKAISHNYVVLEPNNLFPKGAIVDSWTGFGFMELNTATKLKYKHSSANIEMVQSMMSWLKKNAVTSANNAWIVDIRRKYFRGVSVPLQTILKPISGKK
;
A
#
# COMPACT_ATOMS: atom_id res chain seq x y z
N MET A 1 -11.86 25.03 -16.21
CA MET A 1 -11.73 23.57 -16.50
C MET A 1 -12.10 22.75 -15.26
N ARG A 2 -13.39 22.43 -15.09
CA ARG A 2 -13.95 21.62 -13.99
C ARG A 2 -14.66 20.41 -14.63
N SER A 3 -13.98 19.29 -14.88
CA SER A 3 -14.69 18.05 -15.26
C SER A 3 -13.99 16.73 -14.99
N ILE A 4 -12.74 16.71 -14.51
CA ILE A 4 -11.99 15.45 -14.29
C ILE A 4 -12.33 14.80 -12.92
N LYS A 5 -12.80 15.58 -11.93
CA LYS A 5 -13.10 15.05 -10.59
C LYS A 5 -14.32 14.10 -10.56
N ALA A 6 -15.30 14.27 -11.44
CA ALA A 6 -16.53 13.48 -11.41
C ALA A 6 -16.32 12.04 -11.93
N GLY A 7 -15.48 11.85 -12.96
CA GLY A 7 -15.29 10.54 -13.60
C GLY A 7 -14.50 9.54 -12.75
N MET A 8 -13.50 10.00 -11.98
CA MET A 8 -12.81 9.14 -11.01
C MET A 8 -13.73 8.75 -9.86
N ILE A 9 -14.43 9.72 -9.27
CA ILE A 9 -15.36 9.45 -8.16
C ILE A 9 -16.42 8.40 -8.58
N PHE A 10 -16.93 8.46 -9.80
CA PHE A 10 -17.97 7.54 -10.28
C PHE A 10 -17.46 6.10 -10.48
N LEU A 11 -16.21 5.90 -10.93
CA LEU A 11 -15.62 4.56 -11.05
C LEU A 11 -15.23 3.98 -9.67
N PHE A 12 -14.82 4.83 -8.73
CA PHE A 12 -14.49 4.41 -7.35
C PHE A 12 -15.75 4.10 -6.52
N CYS A 13 -16.85 4.83 -6.71
CA CYS A 13 -18.13 4.52 -6.05
C CYS A 13 -18.69 3.14 -6.45
N LEU A 14 -18.46 2.67 -7.68
CA LEU A 14 -18.89 1.34 -8.11
C LEU A 14 -18.18 0.20 -7.35
N TYR A 15 -16.92 0.37 -6.92
CA TYR A 15 -16.22 -0.60 -6.07
C TYR A 15 -16.70 -0.57 -4.62
N ALA A 16 -17.14 0.59 -4.13
CA ALA A 16 -17.67 0.73 -2.76
C ALA A 16 -19.03 0.02 -2.55
N VAL A 17 -19.77 -0.26 -3.63
CA VAL A 17 -21.05 -1.00 -3.61
C VAL A 17 -20.85 -2.53 -3.65
N ILE A 18 -19.63 -3.01 -3.95
CA ILE A 18 -19.29 -4.44 -3.92
C ILE A 18 -19.02 -4.85 -2.47
N GLY A 19 -20.06 -4.95 -1.65
CA GLY A 19 -19.93 -5.31 -0.24
C GLY A 19 -21.23 -5.60 0.50
N GLU A 20 -22.40 -5.31 -0.07
CA GLU A 20 -23.70 -5.48 0.63
C GLU A 20 -24.25 -6.93 0.63
N GLY A 21 -23.38 -7.93 0.44
CA GLY A 21 -23.75 -9.34 0.52
C GLY A 21 -23.05 -10.08 1.65
N ASN A 22 -23.60 -11.22 2.08
CA ASN A 22 -22.95 -12.16 3.02
C ASN A 22 -21.73 -12.91 2.44
N ASP A 23 -21.20 -12.45 1.29
CA ASP A 23 -20.03 -13.02 0.65
C ASP A 23 -18.76 -12.48 1.33
N GLN A 24 -18.15 -13.33 2.16
CA GLN A 24 -16.93 -13.02 2.90
C GLN A 24 -15.78 -12.55 2.00
N LYS A 25 -15.68 -13.08 0.77
CA LYS A 25 -14.64 -12.65 -0.18
C LYS A 25 -14.85 -11.19 -0.55
N LYS A 26 -16.05 -10.81 -1.00
CA LYS A 26 -16.39 -9.43 -1.36
C LYS A 26 -16.26 -8.46 -0.18
N GLN A 27 -16.64 -8.87 1.02
CA GLN A 27 -16.48 -8.06 2.22
C GLN A 27 -15.00 -7.72 2.48
N VAL A 28 -14.11 -8.70 2.39
CA VAL A 28 -12.66 -8.49 2.54
C VAL A 28 -12.12 -7.62 1.41
N GLU A 29 -12.49 -7.87 0.16
CA GLU A 29 -12.06 -7.06 -0.99
C GLU A 29 -12.49 -5.58 -0.83
N GLY A 30 -13.76 -5.36 -0.49
CA GLY A 30 -14.32 -4.02 -0.25
C GLY A 30 -13.62 -3.30 0.90
N ALA A 31 -13.36 -3.98 2.01
CA ALA A 31 -12.63 -3.43 3.15
C ALA A 31 -11.20 -3.01 2.80
N LEU A 32 -10.47 -3.84 2.04
CA LEU A 32 -9.08 -3.58 1.66
C LEU A 32 -8.96 -2.48 0.59
N ASN A 33 -9.90 -2.42 -0.36
CA ASN A 33 -10.00 -1.31 -1.31
C ASN A 33 -10.30 0.00 -0.59
N TYR A 34 -11.30 0.02 0.30
CA TYR A 34 -11.65 1.22 1.05
C TYR A 34 -10.52 1.70 1.96
N LEU A 35 -9.80 0.78 2.63
CA LEU A 35 -8.58 1.12 3.36
C LEU A 35 -7.53 1.76 2.46
N SER A 36 -7.33 1.22 1.26
CA SER A 36 -6.38 1.77 0.29
C SER A 36 -6.77 3.20 -0.13
N GLU A 37 -8.06 3.47 -0.29
CA GLU A 37 -8.58 4.80 -0.57
C GLU A 37 -8.35 5.77 0.59
N LEU A 38 -8.64 5.36 1.84
CA LEU A 38 -8.40 6.20 3.02
C LEU A 38 -6.91 6.60 3.13
N ILE A 39 -6.01 5.67 2.87
CA ILE A 39 -4.55 5.91 2.87
C ILE A 39 -4.16 6.84 1.71
N ALA A 40 -4.65 6.57 0.50
CA ALA A 40 -4.36 7.40 -0.68
C ALA A 40 -4.91 8.83 -0.55
N GLN A 41 -6.05 9.02 0.12
CA GLN A 41 -6.62 10.34 0.40
C GLN A 41 -5.85 11.07 1.49
N LYS A 42 -5.40 10.35 2.53
CA LYS A 42 -4.63 10.93 3.63
C LYS A 42 -3.26 11.40 3.18
N TYR A 43 -2.52 10.58 2.44
CA TYR A 43 -1.13 10.86 2.13
C TYR A 43 -0.98 11.50 0.75
N GLN A 44 -0.47 12.73 0.73
CA GLN A 44 0.09 13.33 -0.46
C GLN A 44 1.24 12.44 -0.94
N LEU A 45 1.13 11.97 -2.19
CA LEU A 45 2.11 11.08 -2.78
C LEU A 45 3.46 11.79 -2.91
N SER A 46 4.53 11.20 -2.36
CA SER A 46 5.90 11.49 -2.79
C SER A 46 6.11 10.97 -4.23
N THR A 47 5.42 11.59 -5.17
CA THR A 47 5.58 11.30 -6.60
C THR A 47 7.01 11.65 -7.00
N THR A 48 7.91 10.67 -6.99
CA THR A 48 8.81 10.63 -8.13
C THR A 48 7.91 10.42 -9.35
N GLY A 49 8.21 11.10 -10.44
CA GLY A 49 7.48 11.07 -11.71
C GLY A 49 6.95 9.74 -12.25
N TYR A 50 7.39 8.64 -11.66
CA TYR A 50 7.07 7.25 -11.94
C TYR A 50 5.56 6.94 -11.83
N GLN A 51 4.83 7.50 -10.87
CA GLN A 51 3.40 7.19 -10.65
C GLN A 51 2.47 7.74 -11.74
N VAL A 52 2.63 8.99 -12.17
CA VAL A 52 1.80 9.57 -13.26
C VAL A 52 2.02 8.83 -14.58
N ALA A 53 3.23 8.32 -14.76
CA ALA A 53 3.61 7.48 -15.88
C ALA A 53 2.97 6.07 -15.85
N MET A 54 2.93 5.42 -14.68
CA MET A 54 2.33 4.09 -14.51
C MET A 54 0.79 4.10 -14.60
N VAL A 55 0.12 5.14 -14.09
CA VAL A 55 -1.36 5.25 -14.14
C VAL A 55 -1.88 5.39 -15.58
N LYS A 56 -1.08 5.96 -16.50
CA LYS A 56 -1.47 6.14 -17.92
C LYS A 56 -1.13 4.96 -18.83
N ASN A 57 -0.42 3.92 -18.38
CA ASN A 57 -0.05 2.80 -19.25
C ASN A 57 0.04 1.46 -18.49
N THR A 58 -0.96 0.61 -18.70
CA THR A 58 -1.12 -0.73 -18.08
C THR A 58 -0.30 -1.84 -18.73
N ARG A 59 0.76 -1.53 -19.51
CA ARG A 59 1.61 -2.54 -20.19
C ARG A 59 3.06 -2.53 -19.70
N ARG A 60 3.64 -3.74 -19.58
CA ARG A 60 5.03 -4.05 -19.13
C ARG A 60 6.02 -2.89 -19.29
N LEU A 61 6.63 -2.48 -18.17
CA LEU A 61 7.74 -1.53 -18.10
C LEU A 61 9.04 -2.17 -18.61
N THR A 62 9.51 -1.71 -19.76
CA THR A 62 10.86 -1.94 -20.28
C THR A 62 11.78 -0.78 -19.86
N PRO A 63 13.12 -0.94 -19.85
CA PRO A 63 14.06 0.14 -19.50
C PRO A 63 13.87 1.41 -20.35
N LYS A 64 13.55 1.25 -21.63
CA LYS A 64 13.21 2.34 -22.56
C LYS A 64 11.97 3.12 -22.12
N ARG A 65 10.91 2.42 -21.68
CA ARG A 65 9.70 3.05 -21.13
C ARG A 65 9.94 3.75 -19.81
N ALA A 66 10.78 3.20 -18.93
CA ALA A 66 11.16 3.87 -17.68
C ALA A 66 11.85 5.22 -17.96
N GLN A 67 12.73 5.30 -18.96
CA GLN A 67 13.35 6.57 -19.40
C GLN A 67 12.31 7.55 -19.99
N GLU A 68 11.41 7.09 -20.84
CA GLU A 68 10.32 7.90 -21.41
C GLU A 68 9.41 8.47 -20.29
N TYR A 69 9.17 7.68 -19.24
CA TYR A 69 8.39 8.10 -18.07
C TYR A 69 9.12 9.12 -17.20
N THR A 70 10.42 8.93 -16.96
CA THR A 70 11.26 9.94 -16.30
C THR A 70 11.28 11.24 -17.10
N ALA A 71 11.37 11.18 -18.43
CA ALA A 71 11.33 12.36 -19.29
C ALA A 71 9.97 13.08 -19.22
N LYS A 72 8.86 12.33 -19.31
CA LYS A 72 7.50 12.88 -19.26
C LYS A 72 7.13 13.46 -17.89
N ALA A 73 7.66 12.90 -16.82
CA ALA A 73 7.50 13.49 -15.50
C ALA A 73 8.29 14.78 -15.32
N LYS A 74 9.50 14.87 -15.88
CA LYS A 74 10.26 16.12 -15.95
C LYS A 74 9.55 17.19 -16.79
N GLU A 75 8.79 16.78 -17.78
CA GLU A 75 7.94 17.64 -18.62
C GLU A 75 6.67 18.11 -17.87
N LEU A 76 5.99 17.21 -17.15
CA LEU A 76 4.71 17.47 -16.49
C LEU A 76 4.84 18.20 -15.13
N PHE A 77 5.95 18.02 -14.43
CA PHE A 77 6.19 18.65 -13.14
C PHE A 77 7.33 19.66 -13.29
N LYS A 78 7.03 20.94 -13.08
CA LYS A 78 8.04 22.01 -13.03
C LYS A 78 9.20 21.55 -12.14
N THR A 79 10.43 21.80 -12.58
CA THR A 79 11.68 21.33 -11.94
C THR A 79 11.72 21.58 -10.43
N GLU A 80 11.06 22.65 -9.99
CA GLU A 80 10.91 23.04 -8.59
C GLU A 80 9.99 22.11 -7.78
N THR A 81 8.91 21.58 -8.36
CA THR A 81 8.02 20.59 -7.72
C THR A 81 8.74 19.27 -7.48
N LEU A 82 9.53 18.79 -8.45
CA LEU A 82 10.32 17.56 -8.28
C LEU A 82 11.45 17.74 -7.27
N LYS A 83 12.12 18.90 -7.26
CA LYS A 83 13.10 19.25 -6.21
C LYS A 83 12.44 19.30 -4.83
N ASN A 84 11.28 19.91 -4.72
CA ASN A 84 10.53 19.97 -3.46
C ASN A 84 10.11 18.57 -2.98
N LEU A 85 9.64 17.69 -3.86
CA LEU A 85 9.29 16.31 -3.51
C LEU A 85 10.52 15.48 -3.08
N GLY A 86 11.65 15.64 -3.76
CA GLY A 86 12.91 15.01 -3.37
C GLY A 86 13.42 15.51 -2.01
N LEU A 87 13.28 16.82 -1.74
CA LEU A 87 13.59 17.42 -0.44
C LEU A 87 12.65 16.94 0.66
N LEU A 88 11.35 16.81 0.39
CA LEU A 88 10.40 16.27 1.36
C LEU A 88 10.75 14.81 1.70
N GLN A 89 11.07 14.00 0.69
CA GLN A 89 11.45 12.61 0.90
C GLN A 89 12.77 12.49 1.68
N SER A 90 13.79 13.26 1.33
CA SER A 90 15.07 13.22 2.06
C SER A 90 14.95 13.72 3.49
N LYS A 91 14.20 14.80 3.74
CA LYS A 91 14.07 15.42 5.07
C LYS A 91 13.12 14.67 6.00
N TYR A 92 11.99 14.18 5.50
CA TYR A 92 10.93 13.66 6.36
C TYR A 92 10.83 12.14 6.37
N ILE A 93 11.16 11.48 5.26
CA ILE A 93 11.04 10.02 5.13
C ILE A 93 12.40 9.38 5.36
N ASN A 94 13.42 9.75 4.58
CA ASN A 94 14.70 9.05 4.58
C ASN A 94 15.66 9.54 5.67
N CYS A 95 15.34 10.56 6.45
CA CYS A 95 16.26 11.07 7.47
C CYS A 95 16.18 10.26 8.78
N VAL A 96 17.33 9.89 9.33
CA VAL A 96 17.49 9.45 10.73
C VAL A 96 17.81 10.69 11.58
N PRO A 97 16.87 11.20 12.41
CA PRO A 97 17.06 12.50 13.09
C PRO A 97 18.29 12.59 13.99
N GLU A 98 18.65 11.46 14.61
CA GLU A 98 19.76 11.37 15.58
C GLU A 98 21.14 11.48 14.90
N SER A 99 21.24 11.14 13.61
CA SER A 99 22.52 11.03 12.91
C SER A 99 22.58 11.84 11.61
N GLY A 100 21.45 12.33 11.11
CA GLY A 100 21.34 13.04 9.83
C GLY A 100 21.55 12.16 8.59
N PHE A 101 21.78 10.86 8.76
CA PHE A 101 21.98 9.94 7.63
C PHE A 101 20.67 9.68 6.88
N LEU A 102 20.80 9.53 5.56
CA LEU A 102 19.70 9.08 4.71
C LEU A 102 19.65 7.54 4.73
N SER A 103 18.51 6.99 5.13
CA SER A 103 18.20 5.57 5.12
C SER A 103 16.79 5.37 4.59
N SER A 104 16.58 4.39 3.71
CA SER A 104 15.23 4.09 3.24
C SER A 104 14.43 3.42 4.36
N PRO A 105 13.10 3.63 4.47
CA PRO A 105 12.33 3.01 5.55
C PRO A 105 12.45 1.48 5.61
N HIS A 106 12.67 0.79 4.48
CA HIS A 106 12.90 -0.66 4.49
C HIS A 106 14.22 -1.11 5.15
N GLU A 107 15.16 -0.19 5.36
CA GLU A 107 16.46 -0.42 6.01
C GLU A 107 16.46 0.06 7.47
N MET A 108 15.43 0.80 7.88
CA MET A 108 15.32 1.36 9.23
C MET A 108 15.07 0.27 10.28
N ASN A 109 15.66 0.44 11.46
CA ASN A 109 15.33 -0.36 12.62
C ASN A 109 13.96 0.04 13.22
N GLU A 110 13.46 -0.71 14.20
CA GLU A 110 12.13 -0.49 14.77
C GLU A 110 11.93 0.91 15.38
N GLY A 111 12.92 1.47 16.08
CA GLY A 111 12.81 2.81 16.66
C GLY A 111 12.76 3.90 15.59
N GLN A 112 13.59 3.75 14.56
CA GLN A 112 13.63 4.64 13.41
C GLN A 112 12.31 4.58 12.61
N LEU A 113 11.72 3.40 12.44
CA LEU A 113 10.41 3.21 11.82
C LEU A 113 9.30 3.93 12.59
N THR A 114 9.27 3.83 13.93
CA THR A 114 8.31 4.58 14.77
C THR A 114 8.43 6.08 14.52
N SER A 115 9.66 6.60 14.56
CA SER A 115 9.93 8.02 14.36
C SER A 115 9.54 8.49 12.96
N CYS A 116 9.87 7.70 11.93
CA CYS A 116 9.49 7.97 10.54
C CYS A 116 7.96 7.95 10.35
N LEU A 117 7.27 6.95 10.90
CA LEU A 117 5.81 6.85 10.87
C LEU A 117 5.13 8.08 11.49
N GLY A 118 5.66 8.59 12.61
CA GLY A 118 5.19 9.83 13.23
C GLY A 118 5.27 11.02 12.28
N ARG A 119 6.42 11.22 11.62
CA ARG A 119 6.63 12.34 10.69
C ARG A 119 5.75 12.25 9.45
N VAL A 120 5.62 11.08 8.83
CA VAL A 120 4.78 10.92 7.63
C VAL A 120 3.31 11.18 7.94
N ARG A 121 2.84 10.79 9.13
CA ARG A 121 1.49 11.05 9.63
C ARG A 121 1.26 12.53 9.91
N GLU A 122 2.22 13.21 10.53
CA GLU A 122 2.15 14.65 10.81
C GLU A 122 2.08 15.48 9.52
N LYS A 123 2.92 15.14 8.54
CA LYS A 123 3.00 15.87 7.27
C LYS A 123 1.99 15.40 6.22
N ASN A 124 1.25 14.33 6.49
CA ASN A 124 0.39 13.68 5.49
C ASN A 124 1.15 13.43 4.17
N PHE A 125 2.39 12.97 4.27
CA PHE A 125 3.28 12.73 3.12
C PHE A 125 4.05 11.43 3.31
N ALA A 126 3.91 10.50 2.39
CA ALA A 126 4.51 9.17 2.47
C ALA A 126 5.03 8.72 1.10
N ASN A 127 5.96 7.76 1.09
CA ASN A 127 6.42 7.03 -0.09
C ASN A 127 5.79 5.61 -0.12
N CYS A 128 6.16 4.79 -1.11
CA CYS A 128 5.67 3.41 -1.22
C CYS A 128 5.97 2.55 0.01
N ASP A 129 7.14 2.68 0.62
CA ASP A 129 7.50 1.94 1.85
C ASP A 129 6.52 2.27 2.99
N MET A 130 6.34 3.56 3.27
CA MET A 130 5.55 4.01 4.41
C MET A 130 4.05 3.80 4.19
N GLN A 131 3.58 3.89 2.94
CA GLN A 131 2.20 3.52 2.63
C GLN A 131 1.95 2.02 2.73
N ALA A 132 2.90 1.17 2.33
CA ALA A 132 2.80 -0.27 2.54
C ALA A 132 2.76 -0.61 4.03
N LEU A 133 3.60 0.05 4.85
CA LEU A 133 3.56 -0.10 6.31
C LEU A 133 2.20 0.37 6.88
N GLU A 134 1.67 1.52 6.45
CA GLU A 134 0.36 1.99 6.88
C GLU A 134 -0.78 1.03 6.53
N VAL A 135 -0.77 0.47 5.32
CA VAL A 135 -1.71 -0.57 4.92
C VAL A 135 -1.59 -1.76 5.88
N ALA A 136 -0.37 -2.26 6.09
CA ALA A 136 -0.13 -3.43 6.92
C ALA A 136 -0.61 -3.22 8.36
N ILE A 137 -0.39 -2.03 8.95
CA ILE A 137 -0.85 -1.67 10.30
C ILE A 137 -2.35 -1.90 10.44
N HIS A 138 -3.13 -1.35 9.51
CA HIS A 138 -4.59 -1.40 9.59
C HIS A 138 -5.13 -2.79 9.24
N ILE A 139 -4.55 -3.48 8.26
CA ILE A 139 -4.91 -4.88 7.95
C ILE A 139 -4.67 -5.78 9.16
N TYR A 140 -3.52 -5.62 9.82
CA TYR A 140 -3.17 -6.40 11.00
C TYR A 140 -4.10 -6.09 12.19
N ALA A 141 -4.44 -4.81 12.40
CA ALA A 141 -5.38 -4.38 13.44
C ALA A 141 -6.83 -4.82 13.17
N LEU A 142 -7.23 -5.00 11.91
CA LEU A 142 -8.50 -5.65 11.56
C LEU A 142 -8.53 -7.14 11.94
N GLY A 143 -7.36 -7.75 12.16
CA GLY A 143 -7.21 -9.16 12.56
C GLY A 143 -6.64 -10.05 11.45
N PHE A 144 -6.36 -9.51 10.26
CA PHE A 144 -5.76 -10.24 9.15
C PHE A 144 -4.23 -10.25 9.31
N LYS A 145 -3.73 -11.19 10.11
CA LYS A 145 -2.32 -11.20 10.54
C LYS A 145 -1.37 -11.93 9.61
N ASN A 146 -1.88 -12.78 8.72
CA ASN A 146 -1.07 -13.56 7.78
C ASN A 146 -0.73 -12.73 6.53
N ILE A 147 0.11 -11.72 6.73
CA ILE A 147 0.52 -10.75 5.71
C ILE A 147 2.02 -10.55 5.71
N SER A 148 2.55 -10.08 4.59
CA SER A 148 3.96 -9.71 4.42
C SER A 148 4.06 -8.32 3.79
N VAL A 149 4.87 -7.43 4.37
CA VAL A 149 5.30 -6.21 3.69
C VAL A 149 6.46 -6.58 2.76
N ILE A 150 6.25 -6.39 1.47
CA ILE A 150 7.18 -6.79 0.42
C ILE A 150 7.85 -5.55 -0.17
N SER A 151 9.17 -5.60 -0.28
CA SER A 151 9.97 -4.75 -1.18
C SER A 151 10.24 -5.52 -2.46
N ASN A 152 9.90 -4.92 -3.61
CA ASN A 152 10.18 -5.51 -4.92
C ASN A 152 11.18 -4.66 -5.69
N LYS A 153 12.41 -5.17 -5.77
CA LYS A 153 13.55 -4.50 -6.40
C LYS A 153 13.38 -4.36 -7.92
N ALA A 154 12.65 -5.27 -8.56
CA ALA A 154 12.47 -5.25 -10.03
C ALA A 154 11.53 -4.15 -10.54
N ILE A 155 10.77 -3.53 -9.63
CA ILE A 155 9.88 -2.39 -9.93
C ILE A 155 10.08 -1.21 -8.97
N SER A 156 11.08 -1.29 -8.08
CA SER A 156 11.36 -0.31 -7.02
C SER A 156 10.10 0.11 -6.26
N HIS A 157 9.33 -0.88 -5.79
CA HIS A 157 8.02 -0.63 -5.18
C HIS A 157 7.74 -1.56 -4.01
N ASN A 158 6.97 -1.05 -3.04
CA ASN A 158 6.59 -1.77 -1.83
C ASN A 158 5.07 -1.89 -1.73
N TYR A 159 4.61 -3.03 -1.27
CA TYR A 159 3.18 -3.35 -1.15
C TYR A 159 2.99 -4.45 -0.10
N VAL A 160 1.75 -4.66 0.30
CA VAL A 160 1.39 -5.73 1.24
C VAL A 160 0.91 -6.94 0.45
N VAL A 161 1.39 -8.12 0.83
CA VAL A 161 0.86 -9.40 0.36
C VAL A 161 0.03 -10.02 1.45
N LEU A 162 -1.20 -10.40 1.13
CA LEU A 162 -1.96 -11.38 1.88
C LEU A 162 -1.49 -12.76 1.42
N GLU A 163 -0.93 -13.52 2.35
CA GLU A 163 -0.46 -14.86 2.05
C GLU A 163 -1.61 -15.78 1.62
N PRO A 164 -1.34 -16.84 0.85
CA PRO A 164 -2.34 -17.81 0.43
C PRO A 164 -3.29 -18.25 1.56
N ASN A 165 -4.59 -18.14 1.30
CA ASN A 165 -5.64 -18.42 2.26
C ASN A 165 -6.89 -19.01 1.58
N ASN A 166 -7.86 -19.43 2.38
CA ASN A 166 -9.12 -20.02 1.92
C ASN A 166 -9.92 -19.15 0.93
N LEU A 167 -9.85 -17.82 1.00
CA LEU A 167 -10.56 -16.91 0.08
C LEU A 167 -9.72 -16.55 -1.16
N PHE A 168 -8.39 -16.50 -0.99
CA PHE A 168 -7.43 -16.16 -2.03
C PHE A 168 -6.32 -17.22 -2.09
N PRO A 169 -6.52 -18.33 -2.81
CA PRO A 169 -5.62 -19.48 -2.76
C PRO A 169 -4.21 -19.24 -3.29
N LYS A 170 -4.02 -18.17 -4.07
CA LYS A 170 -2.72 -17.74 -4.58
C LYS A 170 -2.15 -16.52 -3.83
N GLY A 171 -2.86 -16.05 -2.81
CA GLY A 171 -2.62 -14.79 -2.11
C GLY A 171 -3.24 -13.59 -2.82
N ALA A 172 -3.00 -12.41 -2.28
CA ALA A 172 -3.43 -11.13 -2.86
C ALA A 172 -2.44 -10.01 -2.55
N ILE A 173 -2.49 -8.94 -3.32
CA ILE A 173 -1.71 -7.71 -3.13
C ILE A 173 -2.65 -6.60 -2.66
N VAL A 174 -2.19 -5.79 -1.71
CA VAL A 174 -2.80 -4.49 -1.36
C VAL A 174 -1.76 -3.40 -1.59
N ASP A 175 -2.11 -2.47 -2.46
CA ASP A 175 -1.24 -1.39 -2.92
C ASP A 175 -2.01 -0.07 -3.00
N SER A 176 -1.95 0.69 -1.91
CA SER A 176 -2.52 2.04 -1.81
C SER A 176 -1.72 3.09 -2.59
N TRP A 177 -0.43 2.83 -2.81
CA TRP A 177 0.48 3.79 -3.45
C TRP A 177 0.14 3.98 -4.92
N THR A 178 -0.03 2.89 -5.68
CA THR A 178 -0.29 2.98 -7.12
C THR A 178 -1.74 3.30 -7.47
N GLY A 179 -2.62 3.35 -6.46
CA GLY A 179 -4.07 3.50 -6.65
C GLY A 179 -4.77 2.25 -7.18
N PHE A 180 -4.07 1.11 -7.22
CA PHE A 180 -4.67 -0.16 -7.64
C PHE A 180 -5.44 -0.86 -6.52
N GLY A 181 -5.20 -0.51 -5.25
CA GLY A 181 -5.93 -1.05 -4.11
C GLY A 181 -5.68 -2.55 -3.94
N PHE A 182 -6.76 -3.32 -3.84
CA PHE A 182 -6.72 -4.77 -3.70
C PHE A 182 -6.67 -5.50 -5.06
N MET A 183 -5.79 -6.48 -5.19
CA MET A 183 -5.69 -7.35 -6.37
C MET A 183 -5.39 -8.79 -5.96
N GLU A 184 -6.19 -9.75 -6.42
CA GLU A 184 -5.86 -11.17 -6.28
C GLU A 184 -4.58 -11.53 -7.06
N LEU A 185 -3.73 -12.41 -6.52
CA LEU A 185 -2.52 -12.89 -7.19
C LEU A 185 -2.86 -13.95 -8.27
N ASN A 186 -3.18 -13.48 -9.47
CA ASN A 186 -3.31 -14.29 -10.67
C ASN A 186 -2.12 -14.08 -11.62
N THR A 187 -2.13 -14.76 -12.78
CA THR A 187 -1.04 -14.66 -13.76
C THR A 187 -0.79 -13.22 -14.22
N ALA A 188 -1.85 -12.42 -14.41
CA ALA A 188 -1.74 -11.05 -14.88
C ALA A 188 -1.14 -10.13 -13.80
N THR A 189 -1.61 -10.23 -12.55
CA THR A 189 -1.12 -9.38 -11.45
C THR A 189 0.29 -9.77 -11.04
N LYS A 190 0.63 -11.07 -11.03
CA LYS A 190 2.02 -11.53 -10.85
C LYS A 190 2.96 -10.95 -11.90
N LEU A 191 2.53 -10.93 -13.17
CA LEU A 191 3.32 -10.35 -14.24
C LEU A 191 3.46 -8.83 -14.11
N LYS A 192 2.37 -8.14 -13.78
CA LYS A 192 2.33 -6.68 -13.58
C LYS A 192 3.30 -6.26 -12.47
N TYR A 193 3.28 -6.96 -11.35
CA TYR A 193 4.17 -6.70 -10.23
C TYR A 193 5.56 -7.30 -10.40
N LYS A 194 5.85 -8.05 -11.48
CA LYS A 194 7.06 -8.90 -11.57
C LYS A 194 7.28 -9.69 -10.28
N HIS A 195 6.20 -10.25 -9.74
CA HIS A 195 6.18 -10.93 -8.45
C HIS A 195 6.80 -12.34 -8.59
N SER A 196 8.13 -12.35 -8.71
CA SER A 196 8.99 -13.52 -8.80
C SER A 196 9.89 -13.59 -7.56
N SER A 197 10.09 -14.79 -7.01
CA SER A 197 10.83 -15.01 -5.74
C SER A 197 12.20 -14.33 -5.67
N ALA A 198 12.97 -14.26 -6.76
CA ALA A 198 14.31 -13.66 -6.76
C ALA A 198 14.35 -12.12 -6.61
N ASN A 199 13.21 -11.43 -6.82
CA ASN A 199 13.16 -9.96 -6.83
C ASN A 199 12.34 -9.38 -5.67
N ILE A 200 11.72 -10.24 -4.88
CA ILE A 200 10.87 -9.87 -3.75
C ILE A 200 11.59 -10.19 -2.45
N GLU A 201 11.53 -9.25 -1.52
CA GLU A 201 12.10 -9.39 -0.20
C GLU A 201 11.04 -9.01 0.84
N MET A 202 10.92 -9.81 1.88
CA MET A 202 10.10 -9.44 3.03
C MET A 202 10.89 -8.47 3.91
N VAL A 203 10.33 -7.30 4.19
CA VAL A 203 10.98 -6.28 5.00
C VAL A 203 10.88 -6.66 6.49
N GLN A 204 11.90 -7.37 6.98
CA GLN A 204 11.86 -7.99 8.33
C GLN A 204 11.71 -6.98 9.46
N SER A 205 12.33 -5.80 9.35
CA SER A 205 12.18 -4.74 10.36
C SER A 205 10.75 -4.22 10.45
N MET A 206 10.09 -3.98 9.31
CA MET A 206 8.68 -3.58 9.26
C MET A 206 7.77 -4.68 9.80
N MET A 207 8.04 -5.95 9.47
CA MET A 207 7.26 -7.07 9.98
C MET A 207 7.40 -7.24 11.50
N SER A 208 8.61 -7.04 12.03
CA SER A 208 8.88 -7.13 13.47
C SER A 208 8.22 -5.98 14.22
N TRP A 209 8.35 -4.76 13.69
CA TRP A 209 7.66 -3.58 14.19
C TRP A 209 6.14 -3.74 14.20
N LEU A 210 5.57 -4.24 13.10
CA LEU A 210 4.14 -4.44 12.92
C LEU A 210 3.56 -5.35 14.00
N LYS A 211 4.20 -6.51 14.25
CA LYS A 211 3.72 -7.49 15.25
C LYS A 211 3.61 -6.90 16.66
N LYS A 212 4.49 -5.95 17.01
CA LYS A 212 4.54 -5.29 18.32
C LYS A 212 3.59 -4.10 18.42
N ASN A 213 3.44 -3.32 17.35
CA ASN A 213 2.88 -1.97 17.42
C ASN A 213 1.59 -1.75 16.61
N ALA A 214 1.18 -2.68 15.74
CA ALA A 214 0.08 -2.43 14.80
C ALA A 214 -1.24 -2.05 15.48
N VAL A 215 -1.64 -2.77 16.53
CA VAL A 215 -2.94 -2.58 17.19
C VAL A 215 -3.01 -1.21 17.87
N THR A 216 -1.94 -0.78 18.52
CA THR A 216 -1.87 0.52 19.20
C THR A 216 -1.66 1.68 18.23
N SER A 217 -1.03 1.41 17.08
CA SER A 217 -0.70 2.42 16.08
C SER A 217 -1.76 2.61 14.99
N ALA A 218 -2.75 1.72 14.91
CA ALA A 218 -3.82 1.82 13.92
C ALA A 218 -4.75 3.02 14.21
N ASN A 219 -5.27 3.63 13.14
CA ASN A 219 -6.30 4.64 13.28
C ASN A 219 -7.63 3.97 13.67
N ASN A 220 -7.98 4.08 14.95
CA ASN A 220 -9.21 3.46 15.49
C ASN A 220 -10.48 3.89 14.76
N ALA A 221 -10.57 5.15 14.31
CA ALA A 221 -11.73 5.62 13.56
C ALA A 221 -11.88 4.88 12.23
N TRP A 222 -10.77 4.62 11.53
CA TRP A 222 -10.78 3.85 10.29
C TRP A 222 -11.14 2.39 10.53
N ILE A 223 -10.61 1.77 11.58
CA ILE A 223 -10.93 0.38 11.94
C ILE A 223 -12.42 0.23 12.26
N VAL A 224 -13.00 1.15 13.05
CA VAL A 224 -14.43 1.16 13.38
C VAL A 224 -15.27 1.35 12.13
N ASP A 225 -14.90 2.29 11.25
CA ASP A 225 -15.65 2.57 10.04
C ASP A 225 -15.63 1.38 9.05
N ILE A 226 -14.45 0.79 8.82
CA ILE A 226 -14.30 -0.42 7.98
C ILE A 226 -15.16 -1.57 8.54
N ARG A 227 -15.09 -1.83 9.86
CA ARG A 227 -15.90 -2.88 10.51
C ARG A 227 -17.39 -2.63 10.33
N ARG A 228 -17.84 -1.40 10.55
CA ARG A 228 -19.24 -1.01 10.39
C ARG A 228 -19.72 -1.14 8.95
N LYS A 229 -18.89 -0.81 7.96
CA LYS A 229 -19.27 -0.78 6.55
C LYS A 229 -19.24 -2.16 5.90
N TYR A 230 -18.23 -2.98 6.19
CA TYR A 230 -17.99 -4.23 5.46
C TYR A 230 -18.19 -5.50 6.30
N PHE A 231 -18.23 -5.38 7.62
CA PHE A 231 -18.31 -6.53 8.53
C PHE A 231 -19.45 -6.40 9.55
N ARG A 232 -20.50 -5.63 9.22
CA ARG A 232 -21.67 -5.47 10.08
C ARG A 232 -22.36 -6.82 10.27
N GLY A 233 -22.60 -7.21 11.51
CA GLY A 233 -23.31 -8.46 11.83
C GLY A 233 -22.49 -9.74 11.59
N VAL A 234 -21.18 -9.63 11.31
CA VAL A 234 -20.31 -10.80 11.23
C VAL A 234 -20.18 -11.43 12.63
N SER A 235 -20.70 -12.64 12.78
CA SER A 235 -20.74 -13.40 14.04
C SER A 235 -19.42 -14.09 14.38
N VAL A 236 -18.52 -14.23 13.40
CA VAL A 236 -17.21 -14.87 13.57
C VAL A 236 -16.12 -13.83 13.80
N PRO A 237 -15.11 -14.09 14.65
CA PRO A 237 -13.97 -13.20 14.78
C PRO A 237 -13.28 -13.00 13.42
N LEU A 238 -13.02 -11.76 13.00
CA LEU A 238 -12.45 -11.44 11.67
C LEU A 238 -11.16 -12.21 11.37
N GLN A 239 -10.35 -12.47 12.39
CA GLN A 239 -9.13 -13.28 12.30
C GLN A 239 -9.36 -14.72 11.78
N THR A 240 -10.59 -15.22 11.82
CA THR A 240 -10.96 -16.55 11.32
C THR A 240 -11.48 -16.55 9.88
N ILE A 241 -11.67 -15.37 9.27
CA ILE A 241 -12.12 -15.24 7.87
C ILE A 241 -11.02 -15.68 6.90
N LEU A 242 -9.79 -15.20 7.11
CA LEU A 242 -8.63 -15.52 6.29
C LEU A 242 -7.79 -16.62 6.94
N LYS A 243 -8.15 -17.87 6.68
CA LYS A 243 -7.44 -19.05 7.17
C LYS A 243 -6.29 -19.40 6.23
N PRO A 244 -5.04 -19.52 6.72
CA PRO A 244 -3.93 -20.00 5.90
C PRO A 244 -4.27 -21.35 5.29
N ILE A 245 -3.86 -21.58 4.04
CA ILE A 245 -3.93 -22.93 3.45
C ILE A 245 -2.83 -23.77 4.11
N SER A 246 -3.23 -24.72 4.96
CA SER A 246 -2.31 -25.70 5.55
C SER A 246 -1.64 -26.51 4.43
N GLY A 247 -0.33 -26.33 4.22
CA GLY A 247 0.41 -27.19 3.27
C GLY A 247 1.66 -26.64 2.58
N LYS A 248 2.07 -25.37 2.73
CA LYS A 248 3.37 -24.92 2.19
C LYS A 248 4.09 -24.00 3.19
N LYS A 249 5.07 -24.59 3.88
CA LYS A 249 6.27 -23.88 4.33
C LYS A 249 7.20 -23.70 3.13
#